data_AF-A0A2H5VHW2-F1
#
_entry.id   AF-A0A2H5VHW2-F1
#
_cell.length_a   1.000
_cell.length_b   1.000
_cell.length_c   1.000
_cell.angle_alpha   90.00
_cell.angle_beta   90.00
_cell.angle_gamma   90.00
#
_symmetry.space_group_name_H-M   'P 1'
#
loop_
_entity.id
_entity.type
_entity.pdbx_description
1 polymer ?
#
loop_
_entity_poly.entity_id
_entity_poly.type
_entity_poly.pdbx_seq_one_letter_code
_entity_poly.pdbx_strand_id
1 'polypeptide(L)'
;MKRILVIHGPNLNLLGEREPDIYGSLTLEEINQKLQEFAAEQQLDLKIFQSNHEGAIIDKLHQERRWADGIVINPGAYTHYSYAIRDAIAAVGKPTVEVHLSDIHRREPFRKISVIRDVCIAQICGLGWRSYIEGLKALCAADRISDISHRGGLEMNEPIVESKKDGPNLVKGPLKLIDASGKETLLDRPWVALCRCGQSHNKPLCDGTHSKVGFKADEAKFYKP
;
A
#
# COMPACT_ATOMS: atom_id res chain seq x y z
N MET A 1 -17.33 8.05 -8.10
CA MET A 1 -15.99 8.68 -8.11
C MET A 1 -15.40 8.47 -6.73
N LYS A 2 -14.26 7.79 -6.62
CA LYS A 2 -13.66 7.51 -5.30
C LYS A 2 -12.97 8.78 -4.80
N ARG A 3 -13.23 9.17 -3.54
CA ARG A 3 -12.65 10.36 -2.91
C ARG A 3 -11.42 9.98 -2.11
N ILE A 4 -10.27 10.51 -2.50
CA ILE A 4 -9.00 10.21 -1.85
C ILE A 4 -8.43 11.48 -1.22
N LEU A 5 -8.06 11.37 0.05
CA LEU A 5 -7.29 12.40 0.73
C LEU A 5 -5.79 12.10 0.54
N VAL A 6 -5.05 13.04 -0.05
CA VAL A 6 -3.59 12.99 -0.15
C VAL A 6 -3.00 13.91 0.89
N ILE A 7 -2.13 13.38 1.76
CA ILE A 7 -1.43 14.14 2.80
C ILE A 7 0.08 14.12 2.56
N HIS A 8 0.67 15.30 2.60
CA HIS A 8 2.11 15.53 2.61
C HIS A 8 2.53 16.03 3.99
N GLY A 9 3.46 15.31 4.61
CA GLY A 9 4.04 15.63 5.90
C GLY A 9 5.10 16.75 5.84
N PRO A 10 5.97 16.81 6.86
CA PRO A 10 6.85 17.93 7.06
C PRO A 10 7.97 17.96 6.02
N ASN A 11 8.40 19.18 5.70
CA ASN A 11 9.46 19.53 4.76
C ASN A 11 9.21 19.16 3.29
N LEU A 12 8.12 18.48 2.95
CA LEU A 12 7.79 18.17 1.55
C LEU A 12 7.45 19.44 0.75
N ASN A 13 7.07 20.53 1.41
CA ASN A 13 6.91 21.84 0.76
C ASN A 13 8.22 22.44 0.24
N LEU A 14 9.38 21.90 0.63
CA LEU A 14 10.71 22.35 0.19
C LEU A 14 11.28 21.51 -0.98
N LEU A 15 10.48 20.60 -1.55
CA LEU A 15 10.88 19.83 -2.73
C LEU A 15 11.20 20.76 -3.90
N GLY A 16 12.24 20.43 -4.66
CA GLY A 16 12.75 21.26 -5.76
C GLY A 16 13.75 22.34 -5.32
N GLU A 17 13.80 22.70 -4.04
CA GLU A 17 14.76 23.67 -3.50
C GLU A 17 15.95 23.01 -2.78
N ARG A 18 15.76 21.80 -2.23
CA ARG A 18 16.76 21.10 -1.40
C ARG A 18 17.01 19.65 -1.84
N GLU A 19 18.28 19.25 -1.85
CA GLU A 19 18.73 17.86 -2.07
C GLU A 19 18.08 17.14 -3.29
N PRO A 20 18.13 17.74 -4.50
CA PRO A 20 17.47 17.19 -5.69
C PRO A 20 17.96 15.78 -6.06
N ASP A 21 19.21 15.44 -5.73
CA ASP A 21 19.78 14.11 -5.97
C ASP A 21 19.10 12.99 -5.15
N ILE A 22 18.47 13.32 -4.02
CA ILE A 22 17.83 12.36 -3.11
C ILE A 22 16.32 12.30 -3.35
N TYR A 23 15.67 13.44 -3.58
CA TYR A 23 14.20 13.53 -3.65
C TYR A 23 13.65 13.77 -5.06
N GLY A 24 14.52 14.03 -6.03
CA GLY A 24 14.19 14.44 -7.39
C GLY A 24 14.10 15.96 -7.54
N SER A 25 14.07 16.42 -8.79
CA SER A 25 13.99 17.83 -9.14
C SER A 25 12.57 18.42 -9.13
N LEU A 26 11.55 17.58 -8.95
CA LEU A 26 10.15 18.02 -8.95
C LEU A 26 9.80 18.74 -7.65
N THR A 27 9.17 19.88 -7.78
CA THR A 27 8.51 20.61 -6.69
C THR A 27 7.26 19.88 -6.21
N LEU A 28 6.80 20.21 -5.00
CA LEU A 28 5.54 19.63 -4.50
C LEU A 28 4.35 20.03 -5.38
N GLU A 29 4.35 21.24 -5.95
CA GLU A 29 3.29 21.71 -6.83
C GLU A 29 3.22 20.89 -8.12
N GLU A 30 4.37 20.60 -8.74
CA GLU A 30 4.41 19.73 -9.92
C GLU A 30 3.98 18.29 -9.60
N ILE A 31 4.28 17.79 -8.39
CA ILE A 31 3.76 16.50 -7.93
C ILE A 31 2.23 16.58 -7.81
N ASN A 32 1.69 17.61 -7.16
CA ASN A 32 0.24 17.80 -7.00
C ASN A 32 -0.47 17.83 -8.35
N GLN A 33 0.09 18.55 -9.33
CA GLN A 33 -0.44 18.59 -10.69
C GLN A 33 -0.50 17.19 -11.31
N LYS A 34 0.59 16.41 -11.21
CA LYS A 34 0.62 15.03 -11.74
C LYS A 34 -0.39 14.11 -11.05
N LEU A 35 -0.64 14.30 -9.75
CA LEU A 35 -1.67 13.55 -9.03
C LEU A 35 -3.07 13.92 -9.51
N GLN A 36 -3.33 15.20 -9.75
CA GLN A 36 -4.61 15.68 -10.27
C GLN A 36 -4.85 15.19 -11.72
N GLU A 37 -3.83 15.22 -12.57
CA GLU A 37 -3.88 14.66 -13.94
C GLU A 37 -4.25 13.18 -13.92
N PHE A 38 -3.53 12.38 -13.10
CA PHE A 38 -3.83 10.96 -12.94
C PHE A 38 -5.23 10.72 -12.35
N ALA A 39 -5.66 11.54 -11.40
CA ALA A 39 -6.99 11.44 -10.80
C ALA A 39 -8.10 11.69 -11.83
N ALA A 40 -7.93 12.68 -12.70
CA ALA A 40 -8.87 12.94 -13.78
C ALA A 40 -8.98 11.74 -14.74
N GLU A 41 -7.85 11.15 -15.14
CA GLU A 41 -7.82 9.94 -15.98
C GLU A 41 -8.50 8.73 -15.33
N GLN A 42 -8.36 8.58 -14.00
CA GLN A 42 -8.90 7.44 -13.25
C GLN A 42 -10.27 7.71 -12.60
N GLN A 43 -10.89 8.86 -12.86
CA GLN A 43 -12.17 9.29 -12.24
C GLN A 43 -12.11 9.23 -10.70
N LEU A 44 -11.07 9.85 -10.14
CA LEU A 44 -10.87 10.06 -8.71
C LEU A 44 -11.11 11.52 -8.35
N ASP A 45 -11.61 11.76 -7.14
CA ASP A 45 -11.73 13.10 -6.56
C ASP A 45 -10.65 13.23 -5.47
N LEU A 46 -9.71 14.17 -5.66
CA LEU A 46 -8.59 14.36 -4.73
C LEU A 46 -8.74 15.65 -3.92
N LYS A 47 -8.60 15.51 -2.60
CA LYS A 47 -8.20 16.62 -1.74
C LYS A 47 -6.75 16.42 -1.36
N ILE A 48 -5.92 17.41 -1.64
CA ILE A 48 -4.49 17.39 -1.33
C ILE A 48 -4.22 18.37 -0.20
N PHE A 49 -3.44 17.96 0.79
CA PHE A 49 -3.08 18.76 1.95
C PHE A 49 -1.62 18.56 2.32
N GLN A 50 -0.93 19.64 2.68
CA GLN A 50 0.43 19.60 3.22
C GLN A 50 0.47 20.30 4.57
N SER A 51 1.22 19.76 5.52
CA SER A 51 1.58 20.51 6.73
C SER A 51 2.88 20.06 7.36
N ASN A 52 3.58 21.03 7.95
CA ASN A 52 4.74 20.79 8.81
C ASN A 52 4.34 20.48 10.26
N HIS A 53 3.08 20.67 10.63
CA HIS A 53 2.59 20.49 12.00
C HIS A 53 1.85 19.16 12.15
N GLU A 54 2.31 18.32 13.09
CA GLU A 54 1.69 17.03 13.40
C GLU A 54 0.19 17.15 13.69
N GLY A 55 -0.20 18.10 14.57
CA GLY A 55 -1.60 18.35 14.91
C GLY A 55 -2.46 18.73 13.70
N ALA A 56 -1.93 19.50 12.75
CA ALA A 56 -2.67 19.87 11.55
C ALA A 56 -2.93 18.67 10.61
N ILE A 57 -2.02 17.70 10.57
CA ILE A 57 -2.24 16.44 9.84
C ILE A 57 -3.36 15.64 10.52
N ILE A 58 -3.32 15.53 11.84
CA ILE A 58 -4.36 14.85 12.64
C ILE A 58 -5.72 15.50 12.44
N ASP A 59 -5.79 16.83 12.55
CA ASP A 59 -7.02 17.60 12.35
C ASP A 59 -7.57 17.40 10.94
N LYS A 60 -6.70 17.36 9.92
CA LYS A 60 -7.12 17.12 8.55
C LYS A 60 -7.68 15.71 8.36
N LEU A 61 -7.02 14.70 8.93
CA LEU A 61 -7.51 13.32 8.93
C LEU A 61 -8.91 13.24 9.56
N HIS A 62 -9.10 13.87 10.71
CA HIS A 62 -10.40 13.92 11.38
C HIS A 62 -11.46 14.70 10.59
N GLN A 63 -11.10 15.85 10.04
CA GLN A 63 -12.00 16.72 9.27
C GLN A 63 -12.57 15.99 8.05
N GLU A 64 -11.71 15.29 7.31
CA GLU A 64 -12.07 14.67 6.04
C GLU A 64 -12.55 13.22 6.18
N ARG A 65 -12.57 12.64 7.39
CA ARG A 65 -12.93 11.23 7.64
C ARG A 65 -14.27 10.78 7.04
N ARG A 66 -15.23 11.69 6.89
CA ARG A 66 -16.56 11.40 6.30
C ARG A 66 -16.60 11.60 4.80
N TRP A 67 -15.68 12.39 4.27
CA TRP A 67 -15.57 12.67 2.84
C TRP A 67 -14.64 11.66 2.16
N ALA A 68 -13.54 11.26 2.78
CA ALA A 68 -12.56 10.36 2.18
C ALA A 68 -13.03 8.89 2.20
N ASP A 69 -12.88 8.23 1.06
CA ASP A 69 -13.04 6.78 0.88
C ASP A 69 -11.69 6.05 1.03
N GLY A 70 -10.57 6.77 0.91
CA GLY A 70 -9.22 6.28 1.17
C GLY A 70 -8.21 7.42 1.36
N ILE A 71 -7.01 7.08 1.85
CA ILE A 71 -5.97 8.04 2.21
C ILE A 71 -4.64 7.61 1.61
N VAL A 72 -3.94 8.52 0.94
CA VAL A 72 -2.52 8.37 0.60
C VAL A 72 -1.75 9.37 1.45
N ILE A 73 -0.82 8.90 2.27
CA ILE A 73 -0.04 9.78 3.15
C ILE A 73 1.45 9.56 2.95
N ASN A 74 2.18 10.64 2.69
CA ASN A 74 3.62 10.69 2.91
C ASN A 74 3.88 11.41 4.22
N PRO A 75 4.18 10.73 5.33
CA PRO A 75 4.32 11.35 6.63
C PRO A 75 5.65 12.11 6.78
N GLY A 76 6.53 12.06 5.78
CA GLY A 76 7.90 12.53 5.90
C GLY A 76 8.58 11.94 7.12
N ALA A 77 9.24 12.78 7.91
CA ALA A 77 9.91 12.35 9.13
C ALA A 77 8.96 11.79 10.21
N TYR A 78 7.68 12.20 10.22
CA TYR A 78 6.74 11.76 11.24
C TYR A 78 6.48 10.25 11.23
N THR A 79 6.74 9.56 10.11
CA THR A 79 6.58 8.11 10.05
C THR A 79 7.44 7.40 11.10
N HIS A 80 8.56 7.99 11.50
CA HIS A 80 9.52 7.34 12.38
C HIS A 80 9.21 7.48 13.87
N TYR A 81 8.28 8.36 14.27
CA TYR A 81 8.04 8.65 15.69
C TYR A 81 6.63 9.14 16.05
N SER A 82 5.79 9.50 15.09
CA SER A 82 4.44 10.03 15.37
C SER A 82 3.44 8.90 15.62
N TYR A 83 3.38 8.43 16.86
CA TYR A 83 2.28 7.58 17.32
C TYR A 83 0.94 8.34 17.31
N ALA A 84 0.96 9.67 17.41
CA ALA A 84 -0.24 10.47 17.31
C ALA A 84 -0.89 10.40 15.90
N ILE A 85 -0.10 10.49 14.82
CA ILE A 85 -0.62 10.29 13.45
C ILE A 85 -1.04 8.84 13.23
N ARG A 86 -0.28 7.87 13.75
CA ARG A 86 -0.66 6.44 13.72
C ARG A 86 -2.07 6.24 14.28
N ASP A 87 -2.31 6.74 15.49
CA ASP A 87 -3.57 6.54 16.19
C ASP A 87 -4.72 7.33 15.52
N ALA A 88 -4.43 8.49 14.94
CA ALA A 88 -5.40 9.23 14.12
C ALA A 88 -5.81 8.44 12.85
N ILE A 89 -4.85 7.81 12.15
CA ILE A 89 -5.13 6.95 10.99
C ILE A 89 -6.03 5.77 11.43
N ALA A 90 -5.67 5.10 12.52
CA ALA A 90 -6.45 3.99 13.06
C ALA A 90 -7.88 4.41 13.45
N ALA A 91 -8.03 5.56 14.13
CA ALA A 91 -9.31 6.09 14.57
C ALA A 91 -10.22 6.52 13.40
N VAL A 92 -9.64 6.99 12.30
CA VAL A 92 -10.38 7.35 11.08
C VAL A 92 -10.89 6.13 10.33
N GLY A 93 -10.21 4.98 10.45
CA GLY A 93 -10.69 3.68 9.95
C GLY A 93 -10.82 3.61 8.42
N LYS A 94 -10.07 4.44 7.68
CA LYS A 94 -10.06 4.45 6.21
C LYS A 94 -8.86 3.67 5.66
N PRO A 95 -9.03 2.96 4.53
CA PRO A 95 -7.90 2.36 3.83
C PRO A 95 -6.83 3.41 3.56
N THR A 96 -5.64 3.20 4.14
CA THR A 96 -4.54 4.18 4.11
C THR A 96 -3.31 3.54 3.50
N VAL A 97 -2.70 4.20 2.53
CA VAL A 97 -1.42 3.81 1.93
C VAL A 97 -0.35 4.82 2.35
N GLU A 98 0.70 4.32 3.00
CA GLU A 98 1.88 5.10 3.30
C GLU A 98 2.78 5.16 2.06
N VAL A 99 3.27 6.35 1.70
CA VAL A 99 4.17 6.51 0.55
C VAL A 99 5.40 7.34 0.90
N HIS A 100 6.54 7.00 0.32
CA HIS A 100 7.79 7.74 0.46
C HIS A 100 8.44 7.96 -0.91
N LEU A 101 9.03 9.15 -1.11
CA LEU A 101 9.78 9.46 -2.32
C LEU A 101 11.05 8.59 -2.41
N SER A 102 11.85 8.61 -1.35
CA SER A 102 13.06 7.80 -1.21
C SER A 102 12.76 6.43 -0.60
N ASP A 103 13.67 5.49 -0.77
CA ASP A 103 13.63 4.20 -0.08
C ASP A 103 14.10 4.38 1.37
N ILE A 104 13.16 4.30 2.32
CA ILE A 104 13.45 4.49 3.75
C ILE A 104 14.31 3.36 4.34
N HIS A 105 14.36 2.17 3.73
CA HIS A 105 15.13 1.02 4.21
C HIS A 105 16.61 1.10 3.84
N ARG A 106 16.95 1.91 2.83
CA ARG A 106 18.32 2.21 2.39
C ARG A 106 18.94 3.41 3.10
N ARG A 107 18.19 4.01 4.03
CA ARG A 107 18.61 5.17 4.82
C ARG A 107 19.14 4.79 6.20
N GLU A 108 19.46 5.81 6.99
CA GLU A 108 19.95 5.71 8.37
C GLU A 108 19.05 4.80 9.23
N PRO A 109 19.57 4.07 10.24
CA PRO A 109 18.79 3.08 11.00
C PRO A 109 17.46 3.59 11.55
N PHE A 110 17.43 4.82 12.08
CA PHE A 110 16.21 5.42 12.62
C PHE A 110 15.12 5.65 11.56
N ARG A 111 15.49 5.76 10.28
CA ARG A 111 14.55 5.95 9.17
C ARG A 111 13.96 4.64 8.64
N LYS A 112 14.49 3.50 9.05
CA LYS A 112 13.98 2.19 8.64
C LYS A 112 12.71 1.80 9.39
N ILE A 113 12.44 2.47 10.51
CA ILE A 113 11.29 2.21 11.38
C ILE A 113 10.14 3.13 10.95
N SER A 114 9.00 2.55 10.61
CA SER A 114 7.74 3.28 10.47
C SER A 114 6.80 2.83 11.58
N VAL A 115 6.39 3.76 12.43
CA VAL A 115 5.43 3.49 13.51
C VAL A 115 3.99 3.47 12.99
N ILE A 116 3.75 3.99 11.77
CA ILE A 116 2.41 4.01 11.16
C ILE A 116 2.18 2.83 10.21
N ARG A 117 3.22 2.07 9.84
CA ARG A 117 3.14 1.00 8.82
C ARG A 117 1.99 0.02 9.07
N ASP A 118 1.81 -0.37 10.33
CA ASP A 118 0.87 -1.41 10.74
C ASP A 118 -0.60 -0.99 10.64
N VAL A 119 -0.88 0.33 10.61
CA VAL A 119 -2.24 0.87 10.43
C VAL A 119 -2.53 1.21 8.96
N CYS A 120 -1.57 0.98 8.06
CA CYS A 120 -1.68 1.19 6.62
C CYS A 120 -1.83 -0.14 5.88
N ILE A 121 -2.68 -0.19 4.84
CA ILE A 121 -2.88 -1.40 4.03
C ILE A 121 -1.66 -1.71 3.15
N ALA A 122 -0.83 -0.71 2.86
CA ALA A 122 0.40 -0.83 2.09
C ALA A 122 1.38 0.30 2.44
N GLN A 123 2.66 0.05 2.20
CA GLN A 123 3.72 1.05 2.20
C GLN A 123 4.48 0.96 0.88
N ILE A 124 4.70 2.10 0.23
CA ILE A 124 5.37 2.18 -1.07
C ILE A 124 6.48 3.23 -0.99
N CYS A 125 7.73 2.82 -1.18
CA CYS A 125 8.89 3.69 -1.04
C CYS A 125 9.86 3.58 -2.23
N GLY A 126 10.64 4.63 -2.47
CA GLY A 126 11.78 4.58 -3.40
C GLY A 126 11.45 4.77 -4.88
N LEU A 127 10.22 5.10 -5.24
CA LEU A 127 9.81 5.35 -6.64
C LEU A 127 9.72 6.86 -6.97
N GLY A 128 10.24 7.72 -6.10
CA GLY A 128 10.06 9.17 -6.22
C GLY A 128 8.58 9.54 -6.16
N TRP A 129 8.16 10.51 -6.97
CA TRP A 129 6.75 10.92 -7.05
C TRP A 129 5.81 9.80 -7.51
N ARG A 130 6.33 8.78 -8.21
CA ARG A 130 5.52 7.64 -8.66
C ARG A 130 5.03 6.76 -7.50
N SER A 131 5.63 6.85 -6.31
CA SER A 131 5.12 6.18 -5.10
C SER A 131 3.67 6.59 -4.81
N TYR A 132 3.30 7.86 -5.04
CA TYR A 132 1.92 8.32 -4.89
C TYR A 132 0.98 7.68 -5.91
N ILE A 133 1.40 7.57 -7.17
CA ILE A 133 0.60 6.95 -8.24
C ILE A 133 0.31 5.48 -7.92
N GLU A 134 1.33 4.74 -7.50
CA GLU A 134 1.14 3.34 -7.06
C GLU A 134 0.25 3.25 -5.81
N GLY A 135 0.33 4.24 -4.91
CA GLY A 135 -0.57 4.34 -3.75
C GLY A 135 -2.04 4.56 -4.14
N LEU A 136 -2.29 5.46 -5.09
CA LEU A 136 -3.63 5.69 -5.64
C LEU A 136 -4.16 4.42 -6.33
N LYS A 137 -3.34 3.75 -7.15
CA LYS A 137 -3.71 2.47 -7.78
C LYS A 137 -4.05 1.39 -6.76
N ALA A 138 -3.27 1.28 -5.67
CA ALA A 138 -3.53 0.32 -4.61
C ALA A 138 -4.89 0.55 -3.95
N LEU A 139 -5.28 1.81 -3.70
CA LEU A 139 -6.60 2.16 -3.18
C LEU A 139 -7.72 1.84 -4.18
N CYS A 140 -7.53 2.07 -5.48
CA CYS A 140 -8.53 1.70 -6.50
C CYS A 140 -8.69 0.18 -6.63
N ALA A 141 -7.61 -0.58 -6.43
CA ALA A 141 -7.64 -2.04 -6.49
C ALA A 141 -8.32 -2.66 -5.26
N ALA A 142 -8.21 -2.02 -4.09
CA ALA A 142 -8.86 -2.46 -2.85
C ALA A 142 -10.40 -2.54 -2.98
N ASP A 143 -11.03 -1.67 -3.78
CA ASP A 143 -12.48 -1.70 -3.98
C ASP A 143 -12.95 -2.89 -4.81
N ARG A 144 -12.13 -3.34 -5.77
CA ARG A 144 -12.45 -4.55 -6.55
C ARG A 144 -12.43 -5.81 -5.70
N ILE A 145 -11.86 -5.74 -4.49
CA ILE A 145 -11.89 -6.81 -3.50
C ILE A 145 -13.14 -6.67 -2.61
N SER A 146 -13.57 -5.44 -2.27
CA SER A 146 -14.82 -5.23 -1.53
C SER A 146 -16.07 -5.59 -2.34
N ASP A 147 -16.08 -5.41 -3.66
CA ASP A 147 -17.21 -5.85 -4.52
C ASP A 147 -17.37 -7.37 -4.58
N ILE A 148 -16.31 -8.14 -4.34
CA ILE A 148 -16.38 -9.61 -4.18
C ILE A 148 -16.88 -9.95 -2.77
N SER A 149 -16.53 -9.14 -1.76
CA SER A 149 -16.94 -9.34 -0.35
C SER A 149 -18.41 -9.01 -0.05
N HIS A 150 -19.11 -8.26 -0.92
CA HIS A 150 -20.55 -8.03 -0.75
C HIS A 150 -21.42 -9.25 -1.13
N ARG A 151 -20.80 -10.37 -1.56
CA ARG A 151 -21.42 -11.71 -1.58
C ARG A 151 -20.91 -12.59 -0.42
N GLY A 152 -20.95 -12.08 0.80
CA GLY A 152 -20.70 -12.88 2.01
C GLY A 152 -19.92 -12.10 3.05
N GLY A 153 -20.62 -11.57 4.06
CA GLY A 153 -20.04 -10.80 5.14
C GLY A 153 -18.97 -11.57 5.91
N LEU A 154 -17.71 -11.26 5.63
CA LEU A 154 -16.57 -11.66 6.44
C LEU A 154 -15.77 -10.40 6.78
N GLU A 155 -15.65 -10.15 8.08
CA GLU A 155 -14.70 -9.18 8.63
C GLU A 155 -13.28 -9.54 8.17
N MET A 156 -12.45 -8.52 7.99
CA MET A 156 -11.13 -8.60 7.34
C MET A 156 -10.03 -9.27 8.20
N ASN A 157 -10.37 -10.29 8.98
CA ASN A 157 -9.50 -10.98 9.95
C ASN A 157 -8.93 -12.31 9.44
N GLU A 158 -9.39 -12.83 8.31
CA GLU A 158 -9.01 -14.16 7.84
C GLU A 158 -8.20 -14.12 6.53
N PRO A 159 -7.15 -14.95 6.40
CA PRO A 159 -6.42 -15.08 5.15
C PRO A 159 -7.31 -15.73 4.08
N ILE A 160 -7.42 -15.07 2.92
CA ILE A 160 -8.18 -15.56 1.77
C ILE A 160 -7.23 -16.22 0.79
N VAL A 161 -7.56 -17.44 0.36
CA VAL A 161 -6.82 -18.17 -0.68
C VAL A 161 -7.64 -18.20 -1.97
N GLU A 162 -7.13 -17.58 -3.03
CA GLU A 162 -7.76 -17.51 -4.35
C GLU A 162 -6.90 -18.25 -5.39
N SER A 163 -7.44 -19.30 -6.02
CA SER A 163 -6.76 -19.98 -7.13
C SER A 163 -6.96 -19.23 -8.45
N LYS A 164 -5.88 -18.72 -9.06
CA LYS A 164 -5.95 -18.14 -10.42
C LYS A 164 -6.17 -19.23 -11.47
N LYS A 165 -6.96 -18.96 -12.51
CA LYS A 165 -7.05 -19.88 -13.67
C LYS A 165 -5.66 -20.16 -14.23
N ASP A 166 -5.29 -21.44 -14.35
CA ASP A 166 -3.99 -21.89 -14.89
C ASP A 166 -2.76 -21.26 -14.19
N GLY A 167 -2.95 -20.76 -12.96
CA GLY A 167 -1.98 -19.92 -12.28
C GLY A 167 -1.72 -20.33 -10.83
N PRO A 168 -1.02 -19.46 -10.06
CA PRO A 168 -0.74 -19.70 -8.65
C PRO A 168 -1.98 -19.59 -7.76
N ASN A 169 -1.83 -19.96 -6.49
CA ASN A 169 -2.76 -19.58 -5.43
C ASN A 169 -2.33 -18.23 -4.85
N LEU A 170 -3.20 -17.23 -4.88
CA LEU A 170 -2.98 -15.97 -4.19
C LEU A 170 -3.50 -16.08 -2.77
N VAL A 171 -2.61 -15.91 -1.79
CA VAL A 171 -2.98 -15.78 -0.38
C VAL A 171 -2.95 -14.31 -0.02
N LYS A 172 -4.05 -13.77 0.49
CA LYS A 172 -4.24 -12.35 0.82
C LYS A 172 -4.70 -12.21 2.27
N GLY A 173 -4.34 -11.11 2.94
CA GLY A 173 -4.78 -10.81 4.32
C GLY A 173 -3.62 -10.88 5.33
N PRO A 174 -3.91 -11.02 6.64
CA PRO A 174 -2.88 -11.20 7.64
C PRO A 174 -2.27 -12.60 7.50
N LEU A 175 -1.04 -12.69 6.96
CA LEU A 175 -0.33 -13.96 6.81
C LEU A 175 1.15 -13.84 7.19
N LYS A 176 1.70 -14.94 7.72
CA LYS A 176 3.12 -15.11 8.01
C LYS A 176 3.66 -16.26 7.17
N LEU A 177 4.86 -16.10 6.60
CA LEU A 177 5.60 -17.19 6.01
C LEU A 177 6.66 -17.66 7.02
N ILE A 178 6.55 -18.91 7.42
CA ILE A 178 7.48 -19.56 8.35
C ILE A 178 8.15 -20.70 7.59
N ASP A 179 9.48 -20.72 7.56
CA ASP A 179 10.22 -21.82 6.93
C ASP A 179 10.32 -23.06 7.84
N ALA A 180 10.90 -24.15 7.33
CA ALA A 180 11.07 -25.38 8.08
C ALA A 180 11.97 -25.24 9.34
N SER A 181 12.76 -24.17 9.43
CA SER A 181 13.57 -23.84 10.61
C SER A 181 12.83 -22.98 11.64
N GLY A 182 11.59 -22.57 11.33
CA GLY A 182 10.80 -21.66 12.16
C GLY A 182 11.10 -20.18 11.92
N LYS A 183 11.91 -19.83 10.90
CA LYS A 183 12.24 -18.44 10.59
C LYS A 183 11.09 -17.77 9.86
N GLU A 184 10.64 -16.64 10.40
CA GLU A 184 9.64 -15.78 9.76
C GLU A 184 10.27 -14.96 8.63
N THR A 185 9.59 -14.94 7.47
CA THR A 185 9.92 -14.04 6.36
C THR A 185 9.04 -12.81 6.40
N LEU A 186 9.67 -11.64 6.37
CA LEU A 186 8.97 -10.37 6.22
C LEU A 186 8.38 -10.29 4.81
N LEU A 187 7.10 -9.92 4.73
CA LEU A 187 6.40 -9.77 3.47
C LEU A 187 6.30 -8.30 3.10
N ASP A 188 6.80 -7.98 1.92
CA ASP A 188 6.77 -6.61 1.38
C ASP A 188 5.36 -6.20 0.92
N ARG A 189 4.42 -7.15 0.87
CA ARG A 189 3.07 -7.01 0.32
C ARG A 189 2.06 -7.72 1.21
N PRO A 190 0.79 -7.27 1.26
CA PRO A 190 -0.28 -7.92 2.03
C PRO A 190 -0.80 -9.21 1.36
N TRP A 191 -0.03 -9.78 0.42
CA TRP A 191 -0.36 -10.99 -0.30
C TRP A 191 0.89 -11.68 -0.83
N VAL A 192 0.78 -13.00 -1.03
CA VAL A 192 1.81 -13.83 -1.67
C VAL A 192 1.19 -14.71 -2.74
N ALA A 193 1.97 -15.03 -3.77
CA ALA A 193 1.58 -16.02 -4.77
C ALA A 193 2.30 -17.33 -4.45
N LEU A 194 1.56 -18.38 -4.11
CA LEU A 194 2.09 -19.72 -3.90
C LEU A 194 2.07 -20.51 -5.21
N CYS A 195 3.18 -21.20 -5.49
CA CYS A 195 3.32 -22.01 -6.68
C CYS A 195 2.32 -23.17 -6.65
N ARG A 196 1.49 -23.27 -7.68
CA ARG A 196 0.58 -24.40 -7.88
C ARG A 196 1.06 -25.38 -8.96
N CYS A 197 1.91 -24.92 -9.89
CA CYS A 197 2.40 -25.77 -10.98
C CYS A 197 3.53 -26.73 -10.58
N GLY A 198 4.11 -26.58 -9.39
CA GLY A 198 5.26 -27.37 -8.93
C GLY A 198 6.59 -27.08 -9.63
N GLN A 199 6.63 -26.12 -10.56
CA GLN A 199 7.83 -25.84 -11.37
C GLN A 199 8.54 -24.53 -11.03
N SER A 200 8.09 -23.78 -10.01
CA SER A 200 8.79 -22.55 -9.62
C SER A 200 10.20 -22.83 -9.10
N HIS A 201 11.12 -21.90 -9.33
CA HIS A 201 12.47 -21.93 -8.76
C HIS A 201 12.52 -21.25 -7.38
N ASN A 202 11.46 -20.53 -7.00
CA ASN A 202 11.36 -19.80 -5.74
C ASN A 202 10.34 -20.44 -4.79
N LYS A 203 10.21 -21.77 -4.79
CA LYS A 203 9.21 -22.48 -3.98
C LYS A 203 9.36 -22.12 -2.49
N PRO A 204 8.26 -21.96 -1.73
CA PRO A 204 6.87 -22.25 -2.12
C PRO A 204 6.22 -21.13 -2.97
N LEU A 205 6.91 -20.02 -3.22
CA LEU A 205 6.40 -18.88 -3.97
C LEU A 205 6.36 -19.15 -5.48
N CYS A 206 5.51 -18.41 -6.18
CA CYS A 206 5.43 -18.41 -7.63
C CYS A 206 6.32 -17.32 -8.24
N ASP A 207 7.14 -17.72 -9.22
CA ASP A 207 8.03 -16.86 -10.01
C ASP A 207 7.55 -16.67 -11.47
N GLY A 208 6.30 -17.03 -11.75
CA GLY A 208 5.74 -16.98 -13.10
C GLY A 208 6.07 -18.17 -14.00
N THR A 209 6.82 -19.17 -13.53
CA THR A 209 7.18 -20.35 -14.34
C THR A 209 5.96 -21.09 -14.90
N HIS A 210 4.81 -21.04 -14.22
CA HIS A 210 3.55 -21.64 -14.67
C HIS A 210 3.13 -21.21 -16.09
N SER A 211 3.36 -19.94 -16.48
CA SER A 211 3.02 -19.47 -17.82
C SER A 211 3.94 -20.06 -18.89
N LYS A 212 5.23 -20.23 -18.55
CA LYS A 212 6.25 -20.78 -19.47
C LYS A 212 6.05 -22.26 -19.74
N VAL A 213 5.65 -23.02 -18.70
CA VAL A 213 5.40 -24.47 -18.80
C VAL A 213 3.99 -24.80 -19.26
N GLY A 214 3.16 -23.80 -19.60
CA GLY A 214 1.80 -24.01 -20.05
C GLY A 214 0.92 -24.73 -19.02
N PHE A 215 1.13 -24.45 -17.72
CA PHE A 215 0.39 -25.11 -16.66
C PHE A 215 -1.12 -24.99 -16.87
N LYS A 216 -1.82 -26.11 -16.78
CA LYS A 216 -3.28 -26.19 -16.79
C LYS A 216 -3.73 -26.75 -15.47
N ALA A 217 -4.60 -26.00 -14.79
CA ALA A 217 -5.12 -26.43 -13.51
C ALA A 217 -6.52 -27.01 -13.67
N ASP A 218 -6.75 -28.11 -12.97
CA ASP A 218 -8.12 -28.57 -12.73
C ASP A 218 -8.88 -27.50 -11.93
N GLU A 219 -10.22 -27.49 -12.08
CA GLU A 219 -11.07 -26.67 -11.22
C GLU A 219 -10.73 -26.94 -9.75
N ALA A 220 -10.64 -25.88 -8.95
CA ALA A 220 -10.23 -25.99 -7.56
C ALA A 220 -11.23 -26.86 -6.79
N LYS A 221 -10.85 -28.12 -6.55
CA LYS A 221 -11.57 -29.02 -5.65
C LYS A 221 -11.15 -28.66 -4.22
N PHE A 222 -11.84 -27.70 -3.62
CA PHE A 222 -11.71 -27.47 -2.19
C PHE A 222 -12.16 -28.75 -1.46
N TYR A 223 -11.30 -29.28 -0.59
CA TYR A 223 -11.66 -30.39 0.27
C TYR A 223 -12.90 -29.98 1.07
N LYS A 224 -14.01 -30.67 0.84
CA LYS A 224 -15.18 -30.61 1.70
C LYS A 224 -14.98 -31.71 2.74
N PRO A 225 -14.68 -31.37 4.02
CA PRO A 225 -14.62 -32.37 5.09
C PRO A 225 -15.96 -33.11 5.24
#